data_AF-A0AAV5VZF1-F1
#
_entry.id   AF-A0AAV5VZF1-F1
#
_cell.length_a   1.000
_cell.length_b   1.000
_cell.length_c   1.000
_cell.angle_alpha   90.00
_cell.angle_beta   90.00
_cell.angle_gamma   90.00
#
_symmetry.space_group_name_H-M   'P 1'
#
loop_
_entity.id
_entity.type
_entity.pdbx_description
1 polymer ?
#
loop_
_entity_poly.entity_id
_entity_poly.type
_entity_poly.pdbx_seq_one_letter_code
_entity_poly.pdbx_strand_id
1 'polypeptide(L)'
;SGRRQSVTAQIQRTARRFSAALVPALTKLETLPILDKIRGVEIRINDFAKYATAQQQYILHNSVQFAPIEFDIFSLEDGRPILSASLFPEEIVLNEGQKRIIAISLLEDDAIGTHIAHIKHPVSGMKVYEINENSPEELSVRSCSEDSEEYRLKTVEEGIASLFFTCGCSYTKSKWELKKLVRTVATISPKRSFFSENAITASWVSDVDNETRMVALSSAIVQLIREGYPAVLHIIREFHARHG
;
A
#
# COMPACT_ATOMS: atom_id res chain seq x y z
N SER A 1 -43.39 0.21 33.92
CA SER A 1 -41.95 0.38 33.62
C SER A 1 -41.39 -0.54 32.50
N GLY A 2 -42.17 -1.45 31.87
CA GLY A 2 -41.62 -2.46 30.93
C GLY A 2 -41.54 -2.10 29.43
N ARG A 3 -42.11 -0.96 28.98
CA ARG A 3 -42.19 -0.63 27.54
C ARG A 3 -40.90 -0.01 26.96
N ARG A 4 -40.10 0.66 27.78
CA ARG A 4 -38.81 1.28 27.36
C ARG A 4 -37.71 0.24 27.13
N GLN A 5 -37.63 -0.81 27.95
CA GLN A 5 -36.63 -1.89 27.82
C GLN A 5 -36.80 -2.71 26.52
N SER A 6 -38.04 -2.87 26.04
CA SER A 6 -38.35 -3.57 24.78
C SER A 6 -37.82 -2.82 23.56
N VAL A 7 -37.97 -1.49 23.54
CA VAL A 7 -37.50 -0.65 22.43
C VAL A 7 -35.97 -0.58 22.38
N THR A 8 -35.29 -0.46 23.53
CA THR A 8 -33.81 -0.52 23.57
C THR A 8 -33.27 -1.89 23.16
N ALA A 9 -33.90 -2.99 23.57
CA ALA A 9 -33.50 -4.33 23.15
C ALA A 9 -33.71 -4.56 21.65
N GLN A 10 -34.78 -3.98 21.07
CA GLN A 10 -35.04 -4.05 19.64
C GLN A 10 -34.04 -3.19 18.85
N ILE A 11 -33.72 -1.97 19.31
CA ILE A 11 -32.69 -1.12 18.71
C ILE A 11 -31.31 -1.79 18.80
N GLN A 12 -30.96 -2.40 19.94
CA GLN A 12 -29.69 -3.13 20.08
C GLN A 12 -29.61 -4.36 19.18
N ARG A 13 -30.69 -5.11 19.00
CA ARG A 13 -30.73 -6.23 18.05
C ARG A 13 -30.62 -5.76 16.61
N THR A 14 -31.30 -4.68 16.25
CA THR A 14 -31.22 -4.10 14.90
C THR A 14 -29.82 -3.54 14.66
N ALA A 15 -29.24 -2.80 15.61
CA ALA A 15 -27.86 -2.32 15.55
C ALA A 15 -26.87 -3.49 15.42
N ARG A 16 -27.00 -4.55 16.22
CA ARG A 16 -26.15 -5.75 16.09
C ARG A 16 -26.29 -6.44 14.73
N ARG A 17 -27.51 -6.51 14.17
CA ARG A 17 -27.73 -7.08 12.82
C ARG A 17 -27.16 -6.18 11.72
N PHE A 18 -27.30 -4.86 11.84
CA PHE A 18 -26.69 -3.90 10.92
C PHE A 18 -25.17 -3.94 11.02
N SER A 19 -24.59 -3.95 12.23
CA SER A 19 -23.15 -4.14 12.44
C SER A 19 -22.69 -5.49 11.91
N ALA A 20 -23.39 -6.59 12.20
CA ALA A 20 -23.01 -7.91 11.68
C ALA A 20 -23.11 -8.02 10.15
N ALA A 21 -23.96 -7.23 9.50
CA ALA A 21 -24.07 -7.18 8.04
C ALA A 21 -23.05 -6.22 7.39
N LEU A 22 -22.75 -5.09 8.05
CA LEU A 22 -21.85 -4.05 7.51
C LEU A 22 -20.39 -4.29 7.84
N VAL A 23 -20.07 -4.84 9.02
CA VAL A 23 -18.70 -5.07 9.46
C VAL A 23 -17.93 -5.94 8.45
N PRO A 24 -18.42 -7.11 7.99
CA PRO A 24 -17.71 -7.90 6.99
C PRO A 24 -17.46 -7.19 5.66
N ALA A 25 -18.36 -6.28 5.26
CA ALA A 25 -18.23 -5.50 4.04
C ALA A 25 -17.23 -4.34 4.17
N LEU A 26 -16.93 -3.91 5.40
CA LEU A 26 -16.02 -2.81 5.71
C LEU A 26 -14.66 -3.28 6.26
N THR A 27 -14.54 -4.57 6.59
CA THR A 27 -13.31 -5.22 7.07
C THR A 27 -12.60 -6.04 6.00
N LYS A 28 -13.07 -6.01 4.75
CA LYS A 28 -12.42 -6.66 3.61
C LYS A 28 -12.11 -5.65 2.52
N LEU A 29 -11.07 -5.93 1.74
CA LEU A 29 -10.76 -5.13 0.56
C LEU A 29 -11.80 -5.40 -0.52
N GLU A 30 -12.25 -4.34 -1.20
CA GLU A 30 -13.12 -4.49 -2.36
C GLU A 30 -12.37 -5.25 -3.46
N THR A 31 -13.04 -6.22 -4.08
CA THR A 31 -12.44 -6.98 -5.18
C THR A 31 -12.25 -6.09 -6.41
N LEU A 32 -11.08 -6.16 -7.04
CA LEU A 32 -10.77 -5.54 -8.31
C LEU A 32 -10.74 -6.58 -9.44
N PRO A 33 -11.83 -6.76 -10.22
CA PRO A 33 -11.92 -7.82 -11.23
C PRO A 33 -10.84 -7.76 -12.31
N ILE A 34 -10.25 -6.57 -12.54
CA ILE A 34 -9.14 -6.41 -13.49
C ILE A 34 -7.90 -7.19 -13.06
N LEU A 35 -7.64 -7.31 -11.75
CA LEU A 35 -6.50 -8.05 -11.22
C LEU A 35 -6.64 -9.56 -11.44
N ASP A 36 -7.86 -10.06 -11.64
CA ASP A 36 -8.10 -11.49 -11.93
C ASP A 36 -7.71 -11.90 -13.35
N LYS A 37 -7.52 -10.92 -14.23
CA LYS A 37 -7.24 -11.14 -15.64
C LYS A 37 -5.76 -10.98 -15.99
N ILE A 38 -4.93 -10.54 -15.04
CA ILE A 38 -3.52 -10.23 -15.28
C ILE A 38 -2.62 -10.96 -14.28
N ARG A 39 -1.37 -11.19 -14.67
CA ARG A 39 -0.35 -11.86 -13.82
C ARG A 39 0.45 -10.92 -12.93
N GLY A 40 0.29 -9.61 -13.11
CA GLY A 40 1.01 -8.62 -12.33
C GLY A 40 0.93 -7.23 -12.92
N VAL A 41 1.56 -6.29 -12.23
CA VAL A 41 1.62 -4.89 -12.60
C VAL A 41 3.02 -4.29 -12.55
N GLU A 42 3.21 -3.22 -13.29
CA GLU A 42 4.31 -2.26 -13.17
C GLU A 42 3.75 -0.95 -12.62
N ILE A 43 4.41 -0.37 -11.62
CA ILE A 43 4.05 0.90 -11.01
C ILE A 43 5.21 1.86 -11.26
N ARG A 44 4.92 3.03 -11.83
CA ARG A 44 5.90 4.08 -12.10
C ARG A 44 5.29 5.44 -11.83
N ILE A 45 6.13 6.40 -11.46
CA ILE A 45 5.70 7.80 -11.32
C ILE A 45 5.20 8.32 -12.68
N ASN A 46 4.12 9.09 -12.66
CA ASN A 46 3.53 9.70 -13.84
C ASN A 46 4.15 11.08 -14.09
N ASP A 47 4.29 11.89 -13.03
CA ASP A 47 4.81 13.25 -13.10
C ASP A 47 5.96 13.45 -12.10
N PHE A 48 7.18 13.30 -12.60
CA PHE A 48 8.39 13.53 -11.81
C PHE A 48 8.56 15.00 -11.39
N ALA A 49 7.98 15.96 -12.10
CA ALA A 49 8.10 17.37 -11.76
C ALA A 49 7.43 17.68 -10.41
N LYS A 50 6.34 17.00 -10.07
CA LYS A 50 5.68 17.14 -8.75
C LYS A 50 6.54 16.60 -7.62
N TYR A 51 7.20 15.47 -7.84
CA TYR A 51 8.19 14.94 -6.89
C TYR A 51 9.34 15.93 -6.68
N ALA A 52 9.96 16.41 -7.77
CA ALA A 52 11.06 17.37 -7.70
C ALA A 52 10.64 18.68 -7.01
N THR A 53 9.43 19.15 -7.29
CA THR A 53 8.84 20.33 -6.64
C THR A 53 8.65 20.11 -5.15
N ALA A 54 8.10 18.97 -4.73
CA ALA A 54 7.92 18.63 -3.32
C ALA A 54 9.27 18.66 -2.56
N GLN A 55 10.32 18.05 -3.14
CA GLN A 55 11.67 18.09 -2.58
C GLN A 55 12.20 19.52 -2.47
N GLN A 56 12.08 20.30 -3.54
CA GLN A 56 12.59 21.67 -3.57
C GLN A 56 11.88 22.57 -2.55
N GLN A 57 10.56 22.45 -2.43
CA GLN A 57 9.78 23.21 -1.45
C GLN A 57 10.14 22.82 -0.01
N TYR A 58 10.41 21.54 0.25
CA TYR A 58 10.92 21.10 1.55
C TYR A 58 12.30 21.69 1.84
N ILE A 59 13.26 21.61 0.89
CA ILE A 59 14.62 22.11 1.10
C ILE A 59 14.66 23.63 1.31
N LEU A 60 13.92 24.40 0.50
CA LEU A 60 13.98 25.86 0.51
C LEU A 60 13.10 26.50 1.58
N HIS A 61 11.97 25.88 1.89
CA HIS A 61 10.93 26.49 2.73
C HIS A 61 10.50 25.62 3.90
N ASN A 62 11.11 24.45 4.08
CA ASN A 62 10.70 23.46 5.10
C ASN A 62 9.21 23.08 4.97
N SER A 63 8.68 23.15 3.75
CA SER A 63 7.28 22.82 3.45
C SER A 63 7.08 21.32 3.49
N VAL A 64 6.18 20.88 4.37
CA VAL A 64 5.75 19.47 4.49
C VAL A 64 4.47 19.19 3.70
N GLN A 65 3.90 20.22 3.09
CA GLN A 65 2.76 20.14 2.19
C GLN A 65 3.25 20.09 0.74
N PHE A 66 2.63 19.24 -0.08
CA PHE A 66 2.94 19.12 -1.49
C PHE A 66 1.70 18.74 -2.30
N ALA A 67 1.68 19.15 -3.58
CA ALA A 67 0.66 18.71 -4.52
C ALA A 67 0.76 17.19 -4.77
N PRO A 68 -0.35 16.48 -5.01
CA PRO A 68 -0.34 15.03 -5.06
C PRO A 68 0.64 14.50 -6.12
N ILE A 69 1.46 13.53 -5.76
CA ILE A 69 2.39 12.88 -6.70
C ILE A 69 1.68 11.66 -7.29
N GLU A 70 1.46 11.65 -8.60
CA GLU A 70 0.75 10.56 -9.26
C GLU A 70 1.68 9.45 -9.76
N PHE A 71 1.16 8.23 -9.67
CA PHE A 71 1.77 7.01 -10.17
C PHE A 71 0.77 6.32 -11.09
N ASP A 72 1.26 5.84 -12.22
CA ASP A 72 0.49 5.00 -13.12
C ASP A 72 0.82 3.52 -12.88
N ILE A 73 -0.21 2.69 -12.95
CA ILE A 73 -0.10 1.24 -12.76
C ILE A 73 -0.50 0.56 -14.07
N PHE A 74 0.46 -0.13 -14.67
CA PHE A 74 0.34 -0.81 -15.95
C PHE A 74 0.22 -2.32 -15.74
N SER A 75 -0.56 -2.97 -16.59
CA SER A 75 -0.57 -4.44 -16.67
C SER A 75 0.74 -4.94 -17.25
N LEU A 76 1.34 -5.97 -16.63
CA LEU A 76 2.55 -6.62 -17.17
C LEU A 76 2.27 -7.46 -18.43
N GLU A 77 1.02 -7.76 -18.73
CA GLU A 77 0.68 -8.63 -19.86
C GLU A 77 0.67 -7.89 -21.20
N ASP A 78 0.13 -6.68 -21.20
CA ASP A 78 -0.16 -5.89 -22.40
C ASP A 78 0.34 -4.43 -22.29
N GLY A 79 0.92 -4.03 -21.15
CA GLY A 79 1.51 -2.71 -20.96
C GLY A 79 0.51 -1.55 -20.90
N ARG A 80 -0.80 -1.84 -20.81
CA ARG A 80 -1.82 -0.80 -20.73
C ARG A 80 -1.98 -0.27 -19.30
N PRO A 81 -2.29 1.03 -19.11
CA PRO A 81 -2.64 1.56 -17.80
C PRO A 81 -3.97 0.95 -17.33
N ILE A 82 -4.02 0.52 -16.08
CA ILE A 82 -5.20 -0.11 -15.48
C ILE A 82 -5.68 0.59 -14.21
N LEU A 83 -4.77 1.22 -13.46
CA LEU A 83 -5.05 1.92 -12.21
C LEU A 83 -4.11 3.13 -12.10
N SER A 84 -4.41 4.03 -11.17
CA SER A 84 -3.51 5.10 -10.76
C SER A 84 -3.45 5.20 -9.25
N ALA A 85 -2.34 5.69 -8.71
CA ALA A 85 -2.21 6.03 -7.30
C ALA A 85 -1.80 7.50 -7.16
N SER A 86 -2.31 8.17 -6.14
CA SER A 86 -1.98 9.57 -5.83
C SER A 86 -1.46 9.63 -4.40
N LEU A 87 -0.21 10.08 -4.24
CA LEU A 87 0.42 10.26 -2.93
C LEU A 87 0.18 11.68 -2.44
N PHE A 88 -0.54 11.80 -1.34
CA PHE A 88 -0.72 13.01 -0.54
C PHE A 88 0.18 12.94 0.71
N PRO A 89 0.38 14.07 1.42
CA PRO A 89 1.06 14.05 2.71
C PRO A 89 0.42 13.08 3.72
N GLU A 90 -0.91 12.97 3.72
CA GLU A 90 -1.67 12.15 4.67
C GLU A 90 -1.75 10.66 4.26
N GLU A 91 -1.93 10.39 2.98
CA GLU A 91 -2.20 9.03 2.49
C GLU A 91 -1.91 8.87 0.99
N ILE A 92 -1.77 7.62 0.56
CA ILE A 92 -1.79 7.20 -0.83
C ILE A 92 -3.20 6.73 -1.17
N VAL A 93 -3.76 7.24 -2.25
CA VAL A 93 -5.11 6.87 -2.72
C VAL A 93 -4.96 6.08 -4.01
N LEU A 94 -5.44 4.83 -4.03
CA LEU A 94 -5.51 4.00 -5.24
C LEU A 94 -6.85 4.18 -5.94
N ASN A 95 -6.82 4.43 -7.25
CA ASN A 95 -7.99 4.72 -8.06
C ASN A 95 -8.11 3.79 -9.29
N GLU A 96 -9.35 3.42 -9.61
CA GLU A 96 -9.77 2.90 -10.91
C GLU A 96 -10.59 3.99 -11.63
N GLY A 97 -9.94 4.73 -12.52
CA GLY A 97 -10.53 5.94 -13.10
C GLY A 97 -10.80 6.98 -12.01
N GLN A 98 -12.08 7.31 -11.77
CA GLN A 98 -12.50 8.25 -10.73
C GLN A 98 -12.91 7.56 -9.41
N LYS A 99 -12.92 6.22 -9.38
CA LYS A 99 -13.34 5.45 -8.21
C LYS A 99 -12.16 5.17 -7.31
N ARG A 100 -12.24 5.63 -6.05
CA ARG A 100 -11.30 5.27 -4.98
C ARG A 100 -11.50 3.82 -4.56
N ILE A 101 -10.42 3.04 -4.59
CA ILE A 101 -10.44 1.61 -4.30
C ILE A 101 -9.91 1.30 -2.89
N ILE A 102 -8.77 1.89 -2.53
CA ILE A 102 -8.19 1.78 -1.19
C ILE A 102 -7.45 3.07 -0.84
N ALA A 103 -7.17 3.23 0.44
CA ALA A 103 -6.18 4.18 0.93
C ALA A 103 -5.05 3.47 1.64
N ILE A 104 -3.86 4.07 1.62
CA ILE A 104 -2.71 3.60 2.37
C ILE A 104 -2.14 4.79 3.13
N SER A 105 -2.27 4.81 4.45
CA SER A 105 -1.55 5.79 5.28
C SER A 105 -0.18 5.24 5.62
N LEU A 106 0.85 6.08 5.48
CA LEU A 106 2.23 5.71 5.81
C LEU A 106 2.57 6.26 7.19
N LEU A 107 3.19 5.46 8.05
CA LEU A 107 3.83 5.96 9.27
C LEU A 107 2.89 6.80 10.16
N GLU A 108 1.66 6.33 10.34
CA GLU A 108 0.74 6.89 11.34
C GLU A 108 1.17 6.35 12.70
N ASP A 109 1.99 7.12 13.41
CA ASP A 109 2.23 6.99 14.85
C ASP A 109 2.97 5.71 15.28
N ASP A 110 4.25 5.85 15.64
CA ASP A 110 4.87 4.84 16.50
C ASP A 110 6.06 5.38 17.30
N ALA A 111 5.91 5.44 18.62
CA ALA A 111 7.00 5.68 19.57
C ALA A 111 8.04 4.54 19.57
N ILE A 112 7.69 3.40 18.97
CA ILE A 112 8.47 2.15 18.95
C ILE A 112 9.11 1.90 17.57
N GLY A 113 8.71 2.66 16.54
CA GLY A 113 9.33 2.65 15.22
C GLY A 113 9.08 1.40 14.36
N THR A 114 8.11 0.56 14.72
CA THR A 114 7.84 -0.70 14.02
C THR A 114 6.73 -0.57 12.98
N HIS A 115 5.82 0.39 13.11
CA HIS A 115 4.72 0.57 12.19
C HIS A 115 5.16 1.19 10.85
N ILE A 116 4.72 0.62 9.74
CA ILE A 116 5.05 1.10 8.38
C ILE A 116 3.85 1.74 7.68
N ALA A 117 2.70 1.07 7.66
CA ALA A 117 1.51 1.57 6.95
C ALA A 117 0.20 0.91 7.39
N HIS A 118 -0.93 1.58 7.18
CA HIS A 118 -2.26 0.96 7.20
C HIS A 118 -2.88 0.96 5.82
N ILE A 119 -3.47 -0.17 5.42
CA ILE A 119 -4.37 -0.26 4.26
C ILE A 119 -5.79 -0.04 4.78
N LYS A 120 -6.49 0.96 4.24
CA LYS A 120 -7.80 1.41 4.70
C LYS A 120 -8.88 1.18 3.63
N HIS A 121 -10.07 0.84 4.08
CA HIS A 121 -11.27 0.77 3.26
C HIS A 121 -11.62 2.19 2.75
N PRO A 122 -11.89 2.37 1.44
CA PRO A 122 -11.91 3.69 0.78
C PRO A 122 -13.03 4.62 1.25
N VAL A 123 -14.16 4.06 1.71
CA VAL A 123 -15.34 4.85 2.11
C VAL A 123 -15.41 5.06 3.62
N SER A 124 -15.08 4.03 4.40
CA SER A 124 -15.23 4.07 5.85
C SER A 124 -13.97 4.56 6.57
N GLY A 125 -12.81 4.57 5.90
CA GLY A 125 -11.52 4.85 6.51
C GLY A 125 -11.06 3.78 7.51
N MET A 126 -11.80 2.67 7.64
CA MET A 126 -11.46 1.59 8.56
C MET A 126 -10.17 0.92 8.10
N LYS A 127 -9.26 0.67 9.06
CA LYS A 127 -8.04 -0.12 8.83
C LYS A 127 -8.45 -1.56 8.54
N VAL A 128 -8.00 -2.07 7.40
CA VAL A 128 -8.24 -3.44 6.94
C VAL A 128 -7.00 -4.29 7.14
N TYR A 129 -5.83 -3.74 6.80
CA TYR A 129 -4.54 -4.35 7.07
C TYR A 129 -3.57 -3.36 7.70
N GLU A 130 -2.64 -3.89 8.49
CA GLU A 130 -1.48 -3.19 9.03
C GLU A 130 -0.20 -3.81 8.47
N ILE A 131 0.78 -2.96 8.14
CA ILE A 131 2.13 -3.37 7.74
C ILE A 131 3.09 -2.95 8.85
N ASN A 132 3.77 -3.93 9.44
CA ASN A 132 4.71 -3.72 10.55
C ASN A 132 6.07 -4.36 10.23
N GLU A 133 7.13 -3.68 10.63
CA GLU A 133 8.51 -4.15 10.53
C GLU A 133 8.84 -5.06 11.72
N ASN A 134 9.04 -6.35 11.44
CA ASN A 134 9.48 -7.31 12.45
C ASN A 134 11.01 -7.33 12.55
N SER A 135 11.68 -7.19 11.40
CA SER A 135 13.13 -7.08 11.27
C SER A 135 13.46 -6.34 9.96
N PRO A 136 14.72 -5.91 9.74
CA PRO A 136 15.13 -5.28 8.49
C PRO A 136 14.86 -6.14 7.23
N GLU A 137 14.75 -7.46 7.39
CA GLU A 137 14.55 -8.41 6.29
C GLU A 137 13.11 -8.94 6.20
N GLU A 138 12.23 -8.63 7.15
CA GLU A 138 10.88 -9.20 7.21
C GLU A 138 9.86 -8.19 7.73
N LEU A 139 8.87 -7.87 6.88
CA LEU A 139 7.65 -7.16 7.29
C LEU A 139 6.49 -8.15 7.44
N SER A 140 5.60 -7.90 8.39
CA SER A 140 4.30 -8.55 8.47
C SER A 140 3.22 -7.66 7.88
N VAL A 141 2.27 -8.27 7.17
CA VAL A 141 1.02 -7.63 6.75
C VAL A 141 -0.12 -8.41 7.39
N ARG A 142 -0.82 -7.81 8.36
CA ARG A 142 -1.85 -8.50 9.16
C ARG A 142 -3.20 -7.87 8.95
N SER A 143 -4.24 -8.70 8.83
CA SER A 143 -5.62 -8.21 8.87
C SER A 143 -5.93 -7.59 10.24
N CYS A 144 -6.64 -6.49 10.25
CA CYS A 144 -7.16 -5.86 11.46
C CYS A 144 -8.48 -6.49 11.96
N SER A 145 -8.96 -7.55 11.30
CA SER A 145 -10.19 -8.29 11.67
C SER A 145 -9.88 -9.59 12.45
N GLU A 146 -10.90 -10.20 13.08
CA GLU A 146 -10.73 -11.36 13.98
C GLU A 146 -10.16 -12.62 13.29
N ASP A 147 -10.24 -12.72 11.96
CA ASP A 147 -9.67 -13.84 11.19
C ASP A 147 -8.23 -13.52 10.74
N SER A 148 -7.28 -14.30 11.26
CA SER A 148 -5.84 -14.05 11.30
C SER A 148 -5.14 -14.26 9.94
N GLU A 149 -5.59 -13.59 8.89
CA GLU A 149 -4.82 -13.54 7.64
C GLU A 149 -3.53 -12.74 7.86
N GLU A 150 -2.41 -13.45 7.92
CA GLU A 150 -1.06 -12.87 8.00
C GLU A 150 -0.28 -13.21 6.72
N TYR A 151 0.28 -12.17 6.12
CA TYR A 151 1.27 -12.27 5.07
C TYR A 151 2.63 -11.83 5.61
N ARG A 152 3.70 -12.38 5.05
CA ARG A 152 5.07 -12.00 5.36
C ARG A 152 5.75 -11.53 4.10
N LEU A 153 6.23 -10.29 4.12
CA LEU A 153 7.01 -9.73 3.05
C LEU A 153 8.48 -9.89 3.39
N LYS A 154 9.14 -10.86 2.75
CA LYS A 154 10.56 -11.15 2.99
C LYS A 154 11.43 -10.45 1.98
N THR A 155 12.42 -9.72 2.46
CA THR A 155 13.50 -9.15 1.65
C THR A 155 14.41 -10.29 1.18
N VAL A 156 14.70 -10.31 -0.11
CA VAL A 156 15.62 -11.26 -0.73
C VAL A 156 16.65 -10.46 -1.52
N GLU A 157 17.92 -10.63 -1.19
CA GLU A 157 19.02 -10.05 -1.97
C GLU A 157 19.39 -10.99 -3.12
N GLU A 158 19.44 -10.47 -4.34
CA GLU A 158 19.94 -11.21 -5.49
C GLU A 158 21.38 -10.79 -5.78
N GLY A 159 22.28 -11.75 -6.05
CA GLY A 159 23.71 -11.47 -6.24
C GLY A 159 24.00 -10.41 -7.33
N ILE A 160 23.21 -10.40 -8.42
CA ILE A 160 23.37 -9.44 -9.53
C ILE A 160 22.68 -8.09 -9.22
N ALA A 161 21.76 -8.04 -8.25
CA ALA A 161 21.07 -6.80 -7.89
C ALA A 161 22.04 -5.75 -7.31
N SER A 162 23.13 -6.19 -6.67
CA SER A 162 24.22 -5.31 -6.24
C SER A 162 24.84 -4.54 -7.41
N LEU A 163 25.12 -5.23 -8.53
CA LEU A 163 25.67 -4.61 -9.74
C LEU A 163 24.71 -3.58 -10.33
N PHE A 164 23.40 -3.90 -10.39
CA PHE A 164 22.39 -2.99 -10.90
C PHE A 164 22.21 -1.75 -10.02
N PHE A 165 22.28 -1.92 -8.70
CA PHE A 165 22.26 -0.80 -7.76
C PHE A 165 23.49 0.08 -7.93
N THR A 166 24.69 -0.50 -7.99
CA THR A 166 25.94 0.27 -8.15
C THR A 166 26.01 1.01 -9.48
N CYS A 167 25.43 0.49 -10.57
CA CYS A 167 25.36 1.20 -11.86
C CYS A 167 24.24 2.25 -11.96
N GLY A 168 23.44 2.45 -10.90
CA GLY A 168 22.29 3.35 -10.93
C GLY A 168 21.10 2.82 -11.76
N CYS A 169 21.15 1.54 -12.13
CA CYS A 169 20.14 0.86 -12.95
C CYS A 169 18.93 0.37 -12.12
N SER A 170 19.02 0.46 -10.80
CA SER A 170 17.99 0.10 -9.82
C SER A 170 18.19 0.95 -8.57
N TYR A 171 17.10 1.40 -7.95
CA TYR A 171 17.14 2.19 -6.72
C TYR A 171 17.40 1.34 -5.46
N THR A 172 17.33 0.01 -5.58
CA THR A 172 17.62 -0.91 -4.47
C THR A 172 18.22 -2.23 -4.99
N LYS A 173 18.94 -2.94 -4.13
CA LYS A 173 19.42 -4.31 -4.37
C LYS A 173 18.41 -5.38 -3.94
N SER A 174 17.33 -4.96 -3.29
CA SER A 174 16.34 -5.84 -2.70
C SER A 174 15.25 -6.20 -3.70
N LYS A 175 14.78 -7.44 -3.65
CA LYS A 175 13.43 -7.80 -4.07
C LYS A 175 12.66 -8.28 -2.85
N TRP A 176 11.35 -8.39 -2.97
CA TRP A 176 10.50 -8.87 -1.88
C TRP A 176 9.62 -10.03 -2.33
N GLU A 177 9.53 -11.04 -1.48
CA GLU A 177 8.63 -12.17 -1.64
C GLU A 177 7.50 -12.04 -0.63
N LEU A 178 6.27 -11.86 -1.13
CA LEU A 178 5.08 -11.91 -0.29
C LEU A 178 4.69 -13.37 -0.10
N LYS A 179 4.67 -13.83 1.16
CA LYS A 179 4.35 -15.21 1.55
C LYS A 179 3.06 -15.24 2.35
N LYS A 180 2.17 -16.16 1.99
CA LYS A 180 1.03 -16.57 2.81
C LYS A 180 1.35 -17.97 3.35
N LEU A 181 1.42 -18.13 4.65
CA LEU A 181 2.00 -19.32 5.31
C LEU A 181 3.45 -19.57 4.83
N VAL A 182 3.70 -20.69 4.13
CA VAL A 182 5.01 -21.06 3.58
C VAL A 182 5.15 -20.78 2.09
N ARG A 183 4.06 -20.40 1.42
CA ARG A 183 4.00 -20.27 -0.03
C ARG A 183 4.23 -18.82 -0.45
N THR A 184 5.15 -18.60 -1.38
CA THR A 184 5.27 -17.32 -2.08
C THR A 184 4.07 -17.13 -3.00
N VAL A 185 3.29 -16.09 -2.74
CA VAL A 185 2.06 -15.73 -3.47
C VAL A 185 2.29 -14.59 -4.44
N ALA A 186 3.27 -13.73 -4.16
CA ALA A 186 3.70 -12.67 -5.06
C ALA A 186 5.20 -12.35 -4.92
N THR A 187 5.78 -11.82 -5.99
CA THR A 187 7.14 -11.28 -6.03
C THR A 187 7.09 -9.83 -6.47
N ILE A 188 7.72 -8.98 -5.67
CA ILE A 188 7.82 -7.54 -5.87
C ILE A 188 9.29 -7.22 -6.13
N SER A 189 9.61 -6.47 -7.18
CA SER A 189 11.00 -6.16 -7.51
C SER A 189 11.14 -4.83 -8.23
N PRO A 190 12.25 -4.10 -8.03
CA PRO A 190 12.54 -2.90 -8.80
C PRO A 190 12.72 -3.27 -10.27
N LYS A 191 12.18 -2.43 -11.16
CA LYS A 191 12.45 -2.53 -12.59
C LYS A 191 13.88 -2.08 -12.84
N ARG A 192 14.65 -2.94 -13.51
CA ARG A 192 16.05 -2.68 -13.85
C ARG A 192 16.10 -1.96 -15.20
N SER A 193 16.53 -0.70 -15.19
CA SER A 193 16.76 0.03 -16.44
C SER A 193 17.63 1.27 -16.18
N PHE A 194 18.44 1.62 -17.18
CA PHE A 194 19.36 2.76 -17.13
C PHE A 194 18.68 4.12 -17.35
N PHE A 195 17.49 4.12 -17.97
CA PHE A 195 16.82 5.32 -18.45
C PHE A 195 15.39 5.47 -17.89
N SER A 196 14.99 4.59 -16.99
CA SER A 196 13.67 4.66 -16.38
C SER A 196 13.79 5.26 -15.00
N GLU A 197 12.83 6.12 -14.69
CA GLU A 197 12.54 6.54 -13.32
C GLU A 197 12.25 5.31 -12.43
N ASN A 198 12.26 5.53 -11.12
CA ASN A 198 12.06 4.46 -10.15
C ASN A 198 10.68 3.83 -10.37
N ALA A 199 10.72 2.57 -10.82
CA ALA A 199 9.55 1.75 -11.11
C ALA A 199 9.68 0.42 -10.39
N ILE A 200 8.55 -0.12 -9.93
CA ILE A 200 8.48 -1.41 -9.25
C ILE A 200 7.49 -2.31 -9.99
N THR A 201 7.77 -3.60 -10.00
CA THR A 201 6.85 -4.61 -10.51
C THR A 201 6.32 -5.45 -9.36
N ALA A 202 5.06 -5.87 -9.45
CA ALA A 202 4.43 -6.82 -8.56
C ALA A 202 3.80 -7.92 -9.41
N SER A 203 4.31 -9.14 -9.29
CA SER A 203 3.82 -10.32 -10.02
C SER A 203 3.28 -11.33 -9.02
N TRP A 204 2.19 -12.02 -9.36
CA TRP A 204 1.54 -12.98 -8.45
C TRP A 204 1.28 -14.31 -9.14
N VAL A 205 1.13 -15.36 -8.33
CA VAL A 205 0.80 -16.70 -8.83
C VAL A 205 -0.66 -16.72 -9.32
N SER A 206 -0.97 -17.53 -10.33
CA SER A 206 -2.26 -17.49 -11.03
C SER A 206 -3.48 -17.87 -10.18
N ASP A 207 -3.30 -18.67 -9.14
CA ASP A 207 -4.36 -19.24 -8.30
C ASP A 207 -4.60 -18.48 -6.99
N VAL A 208 -3.95 -17.33 -6.80
CA VAL A 208 -4.20 -16.49 -5.61
C VAL A 208 -5.50 -15.70 -5.77
N ASP A 209 -6.20 -15.48 -4.67
CA ASP A 209 -7.43 -14.69 -4.63
C ASP A 209 -7.17 -13.20 -4.86
N ASN A 210 -8.25 -12.47 -5.15
CA ASN A 210 -8.18 -11.04 -5.45
C ASN A 210 -7.65 -10.19 -4.29
N GLU A 211 -8.00 -10.56 -3.06
CA GLU A 211 -7.56 -9.87 -1.85
C GLU A 211 -6.04 -9.98 -1.67
N THR A 212 -5.47 -11.16 -1.91
CA THR A 212 -4.01 -11.40 -1.94
C THR A 212 -3.33 -10.53 -3.01
N ARG A 213 -3.94 -10.37 -4.19
CA ARG A 213 -3.42 -9.48 -5.25
C ARG A 213 -3.43 -8.02 -4.80
N MET A 214 -4.49 -7.59 -4.12
CA MET A 214 -4.59 -6.25 -3.54
C MET A 214 -3.56 -5.99 -2.45
N VAL A 215 -3.30 -6.97 -1.58
CA VAL A 215 -2.24 -6.90 -0.57
C VAL A 215 -0.86 -6.81 -1.25
N ALA A 216 -0.62 -7.58 -2.30
CA ALA A 216 0.64 -7.51 -3.07
C ALA A 216 0.83 -6.15 -3.75
N LEU A 217 -0.22 -5.61 -4.38
CA LEU A 217 -0.21 -4.28 -4.99
C LEU A 217 0.08 -3.19 -3.95
N SER A 218 -0.63 -3.22 -2.82
CA SER A 218 -0.46 -2.24 -1.74
C SER A 218 0.95 -2.31 -1.15
N SER A 219 1.47 -3.52 -0.93
CA SER A 219 2.84 -3.74 -0.47
C SER A 219 3.87 -3.19 -1.46
N ALA A 220 3.64 -3.35 -2.77
CA ALA A 220 4.53 -2.83 -3.79
C ALA A 220 4.55 -1.29 -3.82
N ILE A 221 3.39 -0.65 -3.66
CA ILE A 221 3.29 0.81 -3.53
C ILE A 221 4.08 1.28 -2.30
N VAL A 222 3.89 0.63 -1.15
CA VAL A 222 4.61 0.96 0.08
C VAL A 222 6.11 0.83 -0.10
N GLN A 223 6.60 -0.26 -0.71
CA GLN A 223 8.04 -0.41 -0.98
C GLN A 223 8.56 0.59 -2.02
N LEU A 224 7.77 0.95 -3.03
CA LEU A 224 8.15 1.97 -3.99
C LEU A 224 8.39 3.31 -3.30
N ILE A 225 7.51 3.73 -2.38
CA ILE A 225 7.72 4.98 -1.64
C ILE A 225 8.90 4.87 -0.67
N ARG A 226 8.99 3.76 0.10
CA ARG A 226 10.06 3.57 1.08
C ARG A 226 11.45 3.61 0.47
N GLU A 227 11.63 2.91 -0.64
CA GLU A 227 12.94 2.63 -1.23
C GLU A 227 13.21 3.47 -2.46
N GLY A 228 12.18 3.72 -3.28
CA GLY A 228 12.29 4.49 -4.52
C GLY A 228 12.20 5.99 -4.31
N TYR A 229 11.50 6.47 -3.28
CA TYR A 229 11.28 7.91 -3.06
C TYR A 229 11.54 8.34 -1.59
N PRO A 230 12.72 8.03 -1.02
CA PRO A 230 13.00 8.22 0.41
C PRO A 230 12.91 9.68 0.87
N ALA A 231 13.17 10.64 -0.02
CA ALA A 231 13.02 12.06 0.29
C ALA A 231 11.55 12.42 0.58
N VAL A 232 10.61 11.92 -0.21
CA VAL A 232 9.18 12.17 0.05
C VAL A 232 8.70 11.40 1.27
N LEU A 233 9.20 10.18 1.51
CA LEU A 233 8.94 9.49 2.78
C LEU A 233 9.38 10.33 3.99
N HIS A 234 10.55 10.98 3.90
CA HIS A 234 11.02 11.87 4.95
C HIS A 234 10.10 13.10 5.12
N ILE A 235 9.65 13.71 4.03
CA ILE A 235 8.67 14.83 4.08
C ILE A 235 7.38 14.38 4.76
N ILE A 236 6.87 13.18 4.47
CA ILE A 236 5.67 12.62 5.11
C ILE A 236 5.88 12.37 6.61
N ARG A 237 7.05 11.87 7.01
CA ARG A 237 7.42 11.72 8.44
C ARG A 237 7.36 13.07 9.15
N GLU A 238 7.93 14.09 8.56
CA GLU A 238 7.92 15.46 9.08
C GLU A 238 6.52 16.05 9.12
N PHE A 239 5.69 15.75 8.12
CA PHE A 239 4.28 16.15 8.09
C PHE A 239 3.54 15.58 9.30
N HIS A 240 3.63 14.27 9.56
CA HIS A 240 3.00 13.63 10.71
C HIS A 240 3.57 14.11 12.04
N ALA A 241 4.89 14.32 12.16
CA ALA A 241 5.49 14.85 13.38
C ALA A 241 4.98 16.27 13.75
N ARG A 242 4.51 17.05 12.77
CA ARG A 242 4.00 18.43 12.99
C ARG A 242 2.49 18.50 13.20
N HIS A 243 1.74 17.51 12.74
CA HIS A 243 0.27 17.52 12.73
C HIS A 243 -0.36 16.38 13.54
N GLY A 244 0.45 15.46 14.07
CA GLY A 244 0.09 14.45 15.06
C GLY A 244 0.02 14.98 16.48
#